data_AF-A0A359AX21-F1
#
_entry.id   AF-A0A359AX21-F1
#
_cell.length_a   1.000
_cell.length_b   1.000
_cell.length_c   1.000
_cell.angle_alpha   90.00
_cell.angle_beta   90.00
_cell.angle_gamma   90.00
#
_symmetry.space_group_name_H-M   'P 1'
#
loop_
_entity.id
_entity.type
_entity.pdbx_description
1 polymer ?
#
loop_
_entity_poly.entity_id
_entity_poly.type
_entity_poly.pdbx_seq_one_letter_code
_entity_poly.pdbx_strand_id
1 'polypeptide(L)'
;WLEKAAGVAENDHQKEVINTLIAFYQTGDLKTFDDYSVKWVEDTASRVDFVNGFIETYTDPLGMKATWESIVNFKNEEATKRTEIISGNAQWFENHSPVDSRFKKEQVKGVSAKVITAATLGGDCYPSTPIGINLPNANWIRRDHGSKSVT
;
A
#
# COMPACT_ATOMS: atom_id res chain seq x y z
N TRP A 1 3.83 19.41 6.61
CA TRP A 1 3.51 18.41 7.65
C TRP A 1 4.33 17.14 7.52
N LEU A 2 4.54 16.60 6.31
CA LEU A 2 5.41 15.44 6.10
C LEU A 2 6.84 15.63 6.65
N GLU A 3 7.46 16.80 6.46
CA GLU A 3 8.78 17.09 7.05
C GLU A 3 8.80 16.97 8.58
N LYS A 4 7.71 17.38 9.25
CA LYS A 4 7.56 17.21 10.70
C LYS A 4 7.41 15.73 11.06
N ALA A 5 6.65 14.97 10.27
CA ALA A 5 6.49 13.52 10.46
C ALA A 5 7.82 12.76 10.29
N ALA A 6 8.64 13.13 9.29
CA ALA A 6 9.97 12.56 9.11
C ALA A 6 10.90 12.79 10.32
N GLY A 7 10.68 13.87 11.08
CA GLY A 7 11.41 14.14 12.32
C GLY A 7 11.03 13.23 13.49
N VAL A 8 9.94 12.47 13.39
CA VAL A 8 9.40 11.58 14.44
C VAL A 8 9.03 10.19 13.89
N ALA A 9 9.66 9.78 12.79
CA ALA A 9 9.45 8.45 12.21
C ALA A 9 9.86 7.34 13.19
N GLU A 10 9.17 6.20 13.14
CA GLU A 10 9.37 5.06 14.03
C GLU A 10 10.72 4.34 13.80
N ASN A 11 11.24 4.43 12.58
CA ASN A 11 12.52 3.86 12.16
C ASN A 11 13.05 4.59 10.92
N ASP A 12 14.31 4.32 10.56
CA ASP A 12 14.98 4.97 9.44
C ASP A 12 14.30 4.65 8.09
N HIS A 13 13.79 3.44 7.91
CA HIS A 13 13.11 3.05 6.66
C HIS A 13 11.81 3.84 6.45
N GLN A 14 10.97 3.97 7.49
CA GLN A 14 9.78 4.82 7.44
C GLN A 14 10.14 6.30 7.16
N LYS A 15 11.24 6.78 7.74
CA LYS A 15 11.75 8.12 7.47
C LYS A 15 12.13 8.31 6.00
N GLU A 16 12.78 7.32 5.40
CA GLU A 16 13.11 7.32 3.96
C GLU A 16 11.87 7.30 3.08
N VAL A 17 10.83 6.54 3.45
CA VAL A 17 9.53 6.56 2.78
C VAL A 17 8.95 7.97 2.78
N ILE A 18 8.88 8.62 3.95
CA ILE A 18 8.35 9.99 4.08
C ILE A 18 9.18 10.99 3.27
N ASN A 19 10.51 10.92 3.36
CA ASN A 19 11.41 11.81 2.63
C ASN A 19 11.31 11.64 1.11
N THR A 20 11.16 10.40 0.62
CA THR A 20 10.97 10.14 -0.81
C THR A 20 9.63 10.71 -1.29
N LEU A 21 8.58 10.62 -0.48
CA LEU A 21 7.29 11.24 -0.81
C LEU A 21 7.38 12.78 -0.84
N ILE A 22 8.12 13.39 0.09
CA ILE A 22 8.38 14.84 0.07
C ILE A 22 9.08 15.22 -1.23
N ALA A 23 10.12 14.47 -1.63
CA ALA A 23 10.84 14.71 -2.88
C ALA A 23 9.93 14.60 -4.11
N PHE A 24 9.02 13.60 -4.15
CA PHE A 24 8.01 13.51 -5.19
C PHE A 24 7.13 14.77 -5.24
N TYR A 25 6.61 15.22 -4.10
CA TYR A 25 5.77 16.43 -4.08
C TYR A 25 6.50 17.71 -4.49
N GLN A 26 7.80 17.81 -4.22
CA GLN A 26 8.60 18.98 -4.58
C GLN A 26 9.01 19.00 -6.07
N THR A 27 9.22 17.82 -6.66
CA THR A 27 9.76 17.69 -8.03
C THR A 27 8.69 17.35 -9.07
N GLY A 28 7.63 16.65 -8.67
CA GLY A 28 6.64 16.07 -9.58
C GLY A 28 7.17 14.89 -10.41
N ASP A 29 8.35 14.34 -10.11
CA ASP A 29 8.94 13.24 -10.88
C ASP A 29 8.26 11.91 -10.57
N LEU A 30 7.63 11.31 -11.59
CA LEU A 30 6.96 10.02 -11.46
C LEU A 30 7.92 8.87 -11.14
N LYS A 31 9.21 8.97 -11.50
CA LYS A 31 10.19 7.96 -11.06
C LYS A 31 10.42 8.01 -9.56
N THR A 32 10.37 9.20 -8.97
CA THR A 32 10.45 9.36 -7.51
C THR A 32 9.20 8.80 -6.83
N PHE A 33 8.03 8.84 -7.49
CA PHE A 33 6.82 8.18 -6.99
C PHE A 33 6.91 6.65 -7.04
N ASP A 34 7.52 6.10 -8.09
CA ASP A 34 7.84 4.67 -8.16
C ASP A 34 8.81 4.26 -7.04
N ASP A 35 9.88 5.04 -6.82
CA ASP A 35 10.84 4.82 -5.73
C ASP A 35 10.19 4.92 -4.35
N TYR A 36 9.27 5.87 -4.14
CA TYR A 36 8.46 5.97 -2.93
C TYR A 36 7.62 4.70 -2.74
N SER A 37 6.96 4.24 -3.80
CA SER A 37 6.07 3.09 -3.78
C SER A 37 6.81 1.79 -3.44
N VAL A 38 8.02 1.60 -3.98
CA VAL A 38 8.90 0.47 -3.63
C VAL A 38 9.25 0.52 -2.15
N LYS A 39 9.81 1.64 -1.65
CA LYS A 39 10.18 1.77 -0.24
C LYS A 39 8.98 1.58 0.68
N TRP A 40 7.82 2.11 0.28
CA TRP A 40 6.58 1.99 1.04
C TRP A 40 6.11 0.55 1.15
N VAL A 41 6.16 -0.25 0.07
CA VAL A 41 5.82 -1.69 0.13
C VAL A 41 6.76 -2.43 1.07
N GLU A 42 8.05 -2.12 1.02
CA GLU A 42 9.10 -2.77 1.80
C GLU A 42 9.04 -2.39 3.29
N ASP A 43 8.34 -1.29 3.65
CA ASP A 43 8.09 -0.93 5.05
C ASP A 43 7.04 -1.83 5.71
N THR A 44 7.44 -3.02 6.14
CA THR A 44 6.55 -3.97 6.83
C THR A 44 6.69 -3.95 8.35
N ALA A 45 7.70 -3.24 8.88
CA ALA A 45 8.02 -3.23 10.32
C ALA A 45 7.30 -2.12 11.08
N SER A 46 7.00 -0.99 10.42
CA SER A 46 6.35 0.16 11.06
C SER A 46 4.93 -0.15 11.52
N ARG A 47 4.56 0.36 12.68
CA ARG A 47 3.21 0.18 13.23
C ARG A 47 2.26 1.23 12.68
N VAL A 48 2.72 2.46 12.52
CA VAL A 48 2.00 3.54 11.83
C VAL A 48 2.29 3.45 10.34
N ASP A 49 1.26 3.62 9.53
CA ASP A 49 1.37 3.63 8.08
C ASP A 49 0.43 4.69 7.50
N PHE A 50 0.64 5.07 6.25
CA PHE A 50 -0.19 6.07 5.61
C PHE A 50 -0.19 5.92 4.09
N VAL A 51 -1.27 6.42 3.48
CA VAL A 51 -1.36 6.75 2.07
C VAL A 51 -1.54 8.26 1.98
N ASN A 52 -0.80 8.92 1.09
CA ASN A 52 -0.93 10.35 0.84
C ASN A 52 -0.37 10.65 -0.56
N GLY A 53 -1.23 10.80 -1.56
CA GLY A 53 -0.78 10.93 -2.94
C GLY A 53 -1.92 10.93 -3.95
N PHE A 54 -1.56 10.97 -5.23
CA PHE A 54 -2.48 10.74 -6.35
C PHE A 54 -2.49 9.24 -6.65
N ILE A 55 -3.52 8.52 -6.21
CA ILE A 55 -3.48 7.05 -6.13
C ILE A 55 -4.35 6.39 -7.19
N GLU A 56 -5.65 6.70 -7.18
CA GLU A 56 -6.64 5.96 -7.97
C GLU A 56 -7.10 6.74 -9.19
N THR A 57 -7.17 6.08 -10.34
CA THR A 57 -7.51 6.71 -11.63
C THR A 57 -8.97 6.54 -12.04
N TYR A 58 -9.85 6.13 -11.12
CA TYR A 58 -11.23 5.73 -11.44
C TYR A 58 -12.08 6.87 -12.05
N THR A 59 -11.79 8.12 -11.68
CA THR A 59 -12.60 9.27 -12.08
C THR A 59 -12.10 9.95 -13.36
N ASP A 60 -10.90 9.63 -13.83
CA ASP A 60 -10.43 10.07 -15.15
C ASP A 60 -11.08 9.20 -16.23
N PRO A 61 -11.83 9.77 -17.19
CA PRO A 61 -12.44 8.99 -18.28
C PRO A 61 -11.43 8.21 -19.13
N LEU A 62 -10.15 8.60 -19.13
CA LEU A 62 -9.08 7.87 -19.79
C LEU A 62 -8.30 6.94 -18.85
N GLY A 63 -8.58 6.98 -17.54
CA GLY A 63 -7.90 6.17 -16.53
C GLY A 63 -6.41 6.47 -16.38
N MET A 64 -5.97 7.72 -16.61
CA MET A 64 -4.56 8.09 -16.58
C MET A 64 -4.17 8.98 -15.39
N LYS A 65 -5.03 9.91 -14.98
CA LYS A 65 -4.79 10.87 -13.91
C LYS A 65 -5.47 10.36 -12.66
N ALA A 66 -4.73 10.36 -11.57
CA ALA A 66 -5.23 9.87 -10.30
C ALA A 66 -5.80 11.00 -9.44
N THR A 67 -6.84 10.70 -8.67
CA THR A 67 -7.37 11.58 -7.61
C THR A 67 -6.45 11.57 -6.41
N TRP A 68 -6.41 12.70 -5.70
CA TRP A 68 -5.67 12.78 -4.45
C TRP A 68 -6.47 12.13 -3.33
N GLU A 69 -5.82 11.27 -2.55
CA GLU A 69 -6.37 10.68 -1.35
C GLU A 69 -5.35 10.61 -0.23
N SER A 70 -5.84 10.53 1.00
CA SER A 70 -4.99 10.24 2.14
C SER A 70 -5.72 9.48 3.23
N ILE A 71 -4.99 8.52 3.81
CA ILE A 71 -5.41 7.78 5.00
C ILE A 71 -4.20 7.67 5.91
N VAL A 72 -4.35 8.05 7.18
CA VAL A 72 -3.37 7.75 8.24
C VAL A 72 -3.93 6.61 9.07
N ASN A 73 -3.12 5.59 9.34
CA ASN A 73 -3.56 4.42 10.04
C ASN A 73 -2.45 3.79 10.91
N PHE A 74 -2.83 2.85 11.76
CA PHE A 74 -1.88 2.02 12.49
C PHE A 74 -2.36 0.57 12.56
N LYS A 75 -1.43 -0.38 12.68
CA LYS A 75 -1.72 -1.82 12.72
C LYS A 75 -2.59 -2.17 13.94
N ASN A 76 -3.69 -2.89 13.69
CA ASN A 76 -4.45 -3.59 14.73
C ASN A 76 -3.86 -4.99 14.92
N GLU A 77 -3.07 -5.17 15.96
CA GLU A 77 -2.31 -6.41 16.19
C GLU A 77 -3.20 -7.64 16.38
N GLU A 78 -4.32 -7.50 17.09
CA GLU A 78 -5.21 -8.62 17.37
C GLU A 78 -5.93 -9.08 16.11
N ALA A 79 -6.53 -8.15 15.37
CA ALA A 79 -7.27 -8.47 14.16
C ALA A 79 -6.35 -8.94 13.02
N THR A 80 -5.12 -8.43 12.95
CA THR A 80 -4.14 -8.83 11.93
C THR A 80 -3.75 -10.31 12.01
N LYS A 81 -3.83 -10.95 13.18
CA LYS A 81 -3.54 -12.40 13.29
C LYS A 81 -4.35 -13.25 12.31
N ARG A 82 -5.60 -12.84 12.03
CA ARG A 82 -6.47 -13.54 11.07
C ARG A 82 -5.99 -13.35 9.63
N THR A 83 -5.60 -12.14 9.25
CA THR A 83 -5.11 -11.85 7.89
C THR A 83 -3.74 -12.48 7.64
N GLU A 84 -2.88 -12.56 8.66
CA GLU A 84 -1.59 -13.25 8.58
C GLU A 84 -1.77 -14.75 8.30
N ILE A 85 -2.77 -15.41 8.91
CA ILE A 85 -3.10 -16.82 8.59
C ILE A 85 -3.52 -16.96 7.13
N ILE A 86 -4.37 -16.05 6.62
CA ILE A 86 -4.82 -16.07 5.23
C ILE A 86 -3.62 -15.88 4.28
N SER A 87 -2.79 -14.87 4.53
CA SER A 87 -1.57 -14.61 3.74
C SER A 87 -0.59 -15.78 3.78
N GLY A 88 -0.40 -16.41 4.95
CA GLY A 88 0.45 -17.59 5.10
C GLY A 88 -0.03 -18.80 4.30
N ASN A 89 -1.32 -18.86 3.96
CA ASN A 89 -1.92 -19.91 3.14
C ASN A 89 -2.16 -19.48 1.68
N ALA A 90 -1.61 -18.35 1.22
CA ALA A 90 -1.86 -17.83 -0.13
C ALA A 90 -1.55 -18.86 -1.24
N GLN A 91 -0.45 -19.60 -1.13
CA GLN A 91 -0.10 -20.64 -2.11
C GLN A 91 -1.11 -21.81 -2.09
N TRP A 92 -1.65 -22.15 -0.92
CA TRP A 92 -2.68 -23.19 -0.81
C TRP A 92 -3.94 -22.77 -1.58
N PHE A 93 -4.39 -21.51 -1.42
CA PHE A 93 -5.53 -20.98 -2.15
C PHE A 93 -5.28 -20.93 -3.66
N GLU A 94 -4.09 -20.52 -4.09
CA GLU A 94 -3.71 -20.50 -5.52
C GLU A 94 -3.76 -21.90 -6.13
N ASN A 95 -3.18 -22.89 -5.44
CA ASN A 95 -3.13 -24.28 -5.91
C ASN A 95 -4.55 -24.89 -6.02
N HIS A 96 -5.44 -24.58 -5.08
CA HIS A 96 -6.81 -25.10 -5.03
C HIS A 96 -7.84 -24.22 -5.76
N SER A 97 -7.40 -23.14 -6.41
CA SER A 97 -8.28 -22.30 -7.22
C SER A 97 -8.93 -23.10 -8.36
N PRO A 98 -10.21 -22.85 -8.69
CA PRO A 98 -10.92 -23.55 -9.77
C PRO A 98 -10.49 -23.09 -11.17
N VAL A 99 -9.61 -22.11 -11.28
CA VAL A 99 -9.10 -21.62 -12.57
C VAL A 99 -8.24 -22.68 -13.26
N ASP A 100 -8.16 -22.57 -14.60
CA ASP A 100 -7.24 -23.39 -15.38
C ASP A 100 -5.80 -23.23 -14.88
N SER A 101 -5.09 -24.34 -14.76
CA SER A 101 -3.70 -24.40 -14.31
C SER A 101 -2.76 -23.42 -15.03
N ARG A 102 -3.02 -23.11 -16.31
CA ARG A 102 -2.19 -22.18 -17.10
C ARG A 102 -2.23 -20.74 -16.58
N PHE A 103 -3.22 -20.39 -15.77
CA PHE A 103 -3.39 -19.05 -15.20
C PHE A 103 -2.95 -18.96 -13.73
N LYS A 104 -2.57 -20.10 -13.11
CA LYS A 104 -2.09 -20.14 -11.73
C LYS A 104 -0.66 -19.67 -11.65
N LYS A 105 -0.32 -18.95 -10.58
CA LYS A 105 1.06 -18.60 -10.25
C LYS A 105 1.78 -19.80 -9.66
N GLU A 106 2.95 -20.13 -10.21
CA GLU A 106 3.81 -21.19 -9.66
C GLU A 106 4.25 -20.87 -8.23
N GLN A 107 4.62 -19.62 -7.98
CA GLN A 107 4.95 -19.11 -6.65
C GLN A 107 4.25 -17.78 -6.40
N VAL A 108 3.39 -17.76 -5.39
CA VAL A 108 2.78 -16.53 -4.92
C VAL A 108 3.78 -15.80 -4.03
N LYS A 109 4.28 -14.64 -4.47
CA LYS A 109 4.94 -13.70 -3.56
C LYS A 109 3.91 -13.16 -2.58
N GLY A 110 4.22 -13.26 -1.29
CA GLY A 110 3.29 -12.96 -0.20
C GLY A 110 2.77 -11.52 -0.27
N VAL A 111 1.45 -11.38 -0.12
CA VAL A 111 0.80 -10.09 0.13
C VAL A 111 0.91 -9.80 1.62
N SER A 112 1.49 -8.66 2.00
CA SER A 112 1.47 -8.22 3.39
C SER A 112 0.03 -7.78 3.72
N ALA A 113 -0.74 -8.69 4.34
CA ALA A 113 -2.12 -8.43 4.72
C ALA A 113 -2.20 -8.08 6.21
N LYS A 114 -2.65 -6.86 6.51
CA LYS A 114 -2.84 -6.39 7.88
C LYS A 114 -4.20 -5.76 8.07
N VAL A 115 -4.73 -5.86 9.28
CA VAL A 115 -5.89 -5.07 9.69
C VAL A 115 -5.38 -3.77 10.28
N ILE A 116 -5.98 -2.66 9.88
CA ILE A 116 -5.58 -1.31 10.30
C ILE A 116 -6.70 -0.64 11.10
N THR A 117 -6.33 0.35 11.89
CA THR A 117 -7.26 1.31 12.47
C THR A 117 -7.01 2.65 11.81
N ALA A 118 -7.99 3.13 11.05
CA ALA A 118 -7.92 4.44 10.41
C ALA A 118 -8.00 5.54 11.48
N ALA A 119 -6.99 6.41 11.49
CA ALA A 119 -6.94 7.58 12.36
C ALA A 119 -7.54 8.81 11.68
N THR A 120 -7.27 8.99 10.39
CA THR A 120 -7.81 10.09 9.58
C THR A 120 -8.05 9.66 8.14
N LEU A 121 -9.01 10.32 7.50
CA LEU A 121 -9.38 10.16 6.10
C LEU A 121 -9.33 11.52 5.40
N GLY A 122 -8.94 11.56 4.13
CA GLY A 122 -8.92 12.77 3.33
C GLY A 122 -8.92 12.49 1.83
N GLY A 123 -9.31 13.50 1.05
CA GLY A 123 -9.41 13.38 -0.41
C GLY A 123 -10.49 12.37 -0.81
N ASP A 124 -10.20 11.54 -1.80
CA ASP A 124 -11.15 10.55 -2.34
C ASP A 124 -11.50 9.42 -1.36
N CYS A 125 -10.85 9.39 -0.19
CA CYS A 125 -11.20 8.52 0.92
C CYS A 125 -12.20 9.13 1.92
N TYR A 126 -12.74 10.35 1.68
CA TYR A 126 -13.67 11.04 2.60
C TYR A 126 -14.77 11.84 1.86
N PRO A 127 -16.03 11.87 2.37
CA PRO A 127 -16.56 11.10 3.49
C PRO A 127 -16.88 9.64 3.15
N SER A 128 -16.97 9.33 1.85
CA SER A 128 -17.12 7.96 1.37
C SER A 128 -15.74 7.32 1.33
N THR A 129 -15.55 6.21 2.03
CA THR A 129 -14.23 5.63 2.27
C THR A 129 -14.19 4.15 1.88
N PRO A 130 -13.06 3.63 1.35
CA PRO A 130 -12.92 2.20 1.10
C PRO A 130 -12.78 1.43 2.42
N ILE A 131 -13.33 0.22 2.46
CA ILE A 131 -13.15 -0.73 3.59
C ILE A 131 -11.90 -1.60 3.43
N GLY A 132 -11.19 -1.48 2.30
CA GLY A 132 -9.96 -2.20 2.04
C GLY A 132 -9.18 -1.56 0.91
N ILE A 133 -7.85 -1.59 1.01
CA ILE A 133 -6.94 -0.91 0.08
C ILE A 133 -5.85 -1.91 -0.30
N ASN A 134 -5.50 -1.97 -1.59
CA ASN A 134 -4.46 -2.86 -2.09
C ASN A 134 -3.52 -2.11 -3.02
N LEU A 135 -2.34 -1.75 -2.51
CA LEU A 135 -1.40 -0.85 -3.17
C LEU A 135 0.03 -1.40 -3.19
N PRO A 136 0.90 -0.87 -4.07
CA PRO A 136 0.67 0.15 -5.09
C PRO A 136 -0.03 -0.39 -6.33
N ASN A 137 -0.42 0.50 -7.25
CA ASN A 137 -1.08 0.18 -8.51
C ASN A 137 -0.12 -0.25 -9.64
N ALA A 138 1.16 0.12 -9.56
CA ALA A 138 2.16 -0.23 -10.57
C ALA A 138 2.42 -1.74 -10.61
N ASN A 139 1.99 -2.41 -11.68
CA ASN A 139 2.06 -3.86 -11.82
C ASN A 139 3.49 -4.43 -11.68
N TRP A 140 4.50 -3.70 -12.16
CA TRP A 140 5.88 -4.15 -12.06
C TRP A 140 6.37 -4.14 -10.61
N ILE A 141 6.03 -3.11 -9.82
CA ILE A 141 6.35 -3.05 -8.38
C ILE A 141 5.66 -4.20 -7.66
N ARG A 142 4.38 -4.45 -7.96
CA ARG A 142 3.62 -5.56 -7.36
C ARG A 142 4.25 -6.93 -7.62
N ARG A 143 4.77 -7.14 -8.83
CA ARG A 143 5.44 -8.39 -9.23
C ARG A 143 6.80 -8.54 -8.56
N ASP A 144 7.57 -7.45 -8.51
CA ASP A 144 8.99 -7.53 -8.17
C ASP A 144 9.23 -7.32 -6.66
N HIS A 145 8.49 -6.41 -6.03
CA HIS A 145 8.62 -5.99 -4.62
C HIS A 145 7.41 -6.38 -3.74
N GLY A 146 6.24 -6.62 -4.33
CA GLY A 146 5.03 -7.05 -3.62
C GLY A 146 4.00 -5.93 -3.44
N SER A 147 3.03 -6.17 -2.55
CA SER A 147 1.94 -5.23 -2.28
C SER A 147 1.48 -5.30 -0.83
N LYS A 148 0.93 -4.20 -0.33
CA LYS A 148 0.23 -4.13 0.96
C LYS A 148 -1.28 -4.19 0.73
N SER A 149 -1.94 -5.12 1.40
CA SER A 149 -3.40 -5.22 1.42
C SER A 149 -3.87 -4.93 2.84
N VAL A 150 -4.70 -3.92 3.01
CA VAL A 150 -5.21 -3.51 4.32
C VAL A 150 -6.73 -3.56 4.38
N THR A 151 -7.26 -3.83 5.57
CA THR A 151 -8.70 -3.89 5.88
C THR A 151 -8.95 -3.25 7.24
#